data_AF-A0A484VZI1-F1
#
_entry.id   AF-A0A484VZI1-F1
#
_cell.length_a   1.000
_cell.length_b   1.000
_cell.length_c   1.000
_cell.angle_alpha   90.00
_cell.angle_beta   90.00
_cell.angle_gamma   90.00
#
_symmetry.space_group_name_H-M   'P 1'
#
loop_
_entity.id
_entity.type
_entity.pdbx_description
1 polymer ?
#
loop_
_entity_poly.entity_id
_entity_poly.type
_entity_poly.pdbx_seq_one_letter_code
_entity_poly.pdbx_strand_id
1 'polypeptide(L)'
;MTLVLCRNYEIDLMIDILCRRRKNNPVVVGEAGVGKSALIEGLALRIVAGQVPDKLKNTDIMTLDLGALQAGASVKGEFEKRFKG
;
A
#
# COMPACT_ATOMS: atom_id res chain seq x y z
N MET A 1 14.00 -16.68 1.82
CA MET A 1 15.02 -15.62 2.02
C MET A 1 14.44 -14.34 1.42
N THR A 2 13.58 -13.65 2.15
CA THR A 2 12.82 -12.50 1.64
C THR A 2 13.71 -11.27 1.53
N LEU A 3 13.60 -10.54 0.42
CA LEU A 3 14.37 -9.35 0.01
C LEU A 3 14.24 -8.12 0.95
N VAL A 4 13.67 -8.30 2.14
CA VAL A 4 13.31 -7.21 3.07
C VAL A 4 14.33 -7.08 4.22
N LEU A 5 15.56 -7.56 4.05
CA LEU A 5 16.63 -7.18 4.97
C LEU A 5 17.00 -5.70 4.70
N CYS A 6 16.92 -4.86 5.72
CA CYS A 6 17.29 -3.43 5.73
C CYS A 6 16.23 -2.37 5.35
N ARG A 7 14.92 -2.68 5.39
CA ARG A 7 13.86 -1.65 5.20
C ARG A 7 12.95 -1.40 6.39
N ASN A 8 13.43 -1.76 7.59
CA ASN A 8 12.64 -1.63 8.81
C ASN A 8 12.24 -0.18 9.08
N TYR A 9 13.17 0.75 8.91
CA TYR A 9 12.93 2.17 9.16
C TYR A 9 11.80 2.73 8.28
N GLU A 10 11.80 2.43 6.98
CA GLU A 10 10.77 2.88 6.05
C GLU A 10 9.40 2.25 6.35
N ILE A 11 9.39 0.98 6.76
CA ILE A 11 8.17 0.29 7.18
C ILE A 11 7.63 0.89 8.49
N ASP A 12 8.50 1.17 9.46
CA ASP A 12 8.16 1.85 10.71
C ASP A 12 7.54 3.23 10.44
N LEU A 13 8.15 4.01 9.54
CA LEU A 13 7.63 5.31 9.12
C LEU A 13 6.27 5.18 8.43
N MET A 14 6.09 4.16 7.58
CA MET A 14 4.82 3.89 6.92
C MET A 14 3.72 3.58 7.93
N ILE A 15 4.01 2.74 8.92
CA ILE A 15 3.10 2.40 10.03
C ILE A 15 2.73 3.67 10.82
N ASP A 16 3.71 4.49 11.18
CA ASP A 16 3.46 5.76 11.88
C ASP A 16 2.51 6.64 11.08
N ILE A 17 2.78 6.84 9.78
CA ILE A 17 1.92 7.66 8.90
C ILE A 17 0.49 7.10 8.86
N LEU A 18 0.31 5.80 8.62
CA LEU A 18 -1.01 5.16 8.56
C LEU A 18 -1.80 5.32 9.88
N CYS A 19 -1.09 5.36 11.01
CA CYS A 19 -1.70 5.52 12.33
C CYS A 19 -2.17 6.96 12.62
N ARG A 20 -1.70 7.98 11.88
CA ARG A 20 -2.07 9.39 12.10
C ARG A 20 -3.57 9.64 11.96
N ARG A 21 -4.05 10.71 12.62
CA ARG A 21 -5.44 11.17 12.52
C ARG A 21 -5.73 11.92 11.21
N ARG A 22 -4.71 12.58 10.64
CA ARG A 22 -4.78 13.37 9.40
C ARG A 22 -3.54 13.05 8.56
N LYS A 23 -3.65 13.18 7.24
CA LYS A 23 -2.56 12.88 6.29
C LYS A 23 -1.98 11.47 6.50
N ASN A 24 -2.85 10.48 6.64
CA ASN A 24 -2.51 9.09 6.94
C ASN A 24 -2.28 8.22 5.69
N ASN A 25 -1.98 8.86 4.54
CA ASN A 25 -1.75 8.18 3.27
C ASN A 25 -0.25 8.28 2.96
N PRO A 26 0.56 7.26 3.29
CA PRO A 26 1.98 7.26 2.96
C PRO A 26 2.17 7.20 1.43
N VAL A 27 3.18 7.93 0.93
CA VAL A 27 3.56 7.90 -0.49
C VAL A 27 5.03 7.53 -0.57
N VAL A 28 5.33 6.39 -1.21
CA VAL A 28 6.69 5.91 -1.40
C VAL A 28 7.25 6.44 -2.73
N VAL A 29 8.27 7.28 -2.65
CA VAL A 29 8.93 7.89 -3.81
C VAL A 29 10.36 7.33 -3.96
N GLY A 30 10.87 7.27 -5.19
CA GLY A 30 12.20 6.75 -5.52
C GLY A 30 12.31 6.38 -6.99
N GLU A 31 13.49 5.95 -7.43
CA GLU A 31 13.71 5.49 -8.81
C GLU A 31 12.95 4.20 -9.15
N ALA A 32 12.82 3.89 -10.43
CA ALA A 32 12.28 2.60 -10.87
C ALA A 32 13.21 1.45 -10.43
N GLY A 33 12.64 0.31 -10.05
CA GLY A 33 13.42 -0.89 -9.69
C GLY A 33 14.03 -0.88 -8.28
N VAL A 34 13.94 0.22 -7.51
CA VAL A 34 14.50 0.30 -6.15
C VAL A 34 13.73 -0.51 -5.09
N GLY A 35 12.82 -1.41 -5.48
CA GLY A 35 12.12 -2.28 -4.54
C GLY A 35 11.06 -1.59 -3.68
N LYS A 36 10.33 -0.61 -4.23
CA LYS A 36 9.20 0.03 -3.52
C LYS A 36 8.12 -0.98 -3.11
N SER A 37 7.85 -1.96 -3.97
CA SER A 37 6.89 -3.04 -3.68
C SER A 37 7.31 -3.91 -2.49
N ALA A 38 8.62 -4.11 -2.29
CA ALA A 38 9.14 -4.86 -1.16
C ALA A 38 8.82 -4.21 0.20
N LEU A 39 8.59 -2.89 0.24
CA LEU A 39 8.10 -2.21 1.44
C LEU A 39 6.67 -2.63 1.79
N ILE A 40 5.81 -2.77 0.77
CA ILE A 40 4.41 -3.15 0.94
C ILE A 40 4.32 -4.62 1.37
N GLU A 41 5.14 -5.50 0.78
CA GLU A 41 5.28 -6.89 1.22
C GLU A 41 5.79 -6.98 2.67
N GLY A 42 6.79 -6.17 3.03
CA GLY A 42 7.29 -6.09 4.40
C GLY A 42 6.23 -5.62 5.40
N LEU A 43 5.42 -4.63 5.04
CA LEU A 43 4.28 -4.19 5.85
C LEU A 43 3.25 -5.32 6.02
N ALA A 44 2.90 -6.02 4.94
CA ALA A 44 1.98 -7.16 4.98
C ALA A 44 2.45 -8.24 5.96
N LEU A 45 3.74 -8.60 5.91
CA LEU A 45 4.34 -9.56 6.84
C LEU A 45 4.23 -9.10 8.29
N ARG A 46 4.42 -7.79 8.57
CA ARG A 46 4.28 -7.27 9.94
C ARG A 46 2.83 -7.29 10.43
N ILE A 47 1.86 -7.01 9.56
CA ILE A 47 0.44 -7.11 9.91
C ILE A 47 0.09 -8.56 10.28
N VAL A 48 0.48 -9.53 9.44
CA VAL A 48 0.25 -10.96 9.69
C VAL A 48 0.95 -11.43 10.97
N ALA A 49 2.16 -10.96 11.24
CA ALA A 49 2.91 -11.28 12.45
C ALA A 49 2.40 -10.55 13.71
N GLY A 50 1.41 -9.66 13.59
CA GLY A 50 0.92 -8.84 14.70
C GLY A 50 1.92 -7.78 15.19
N GLN A 51 2.96 -7.50 14.41
CA GLN A 51 4.03 -6.54 14.71
C GLN A 51 3.65 -5.11 14.25
N VAL A 52 2.41 -4.73 14.48
CA VAL A 52 1.83 -3.43 14.15
C VAL A 52 0.94 -2.94 15.30
N PRO A 53 0.71 -1.63 15.43
CA PRO A 53 -0.26 -1.08 16.38
C PRO A 53 -1.66 -1.65 16.17
N ASP A 54 -2.49 -1.68 17.22
CA ASP A 54 -3.83 -2.28 17.19
C ASP A 54 -4.72 -1.76 16.05
N LYS A 55 -4.55 -0.49 15.67
CA LYS A 55 -5.28 0.15 14.56
C LYS A 55 -5.04 -0.52 13.19
N LEU A 56 -3.92 -1.22 13.02
CA LEU A 56 -3.54 -1.90 11.78
C LEU A 56 -3.59 -3.43 11.90
N LYS A 57 -4.00 -3.98 13.05
CA LYS A 57 -4.18 -5.43 13.19
C LYS A 57 -5.38 -5.89 12.40
N ASN A 58 -5.29 -7.09 11.81
CA ASN A 58 -6.37 -7.72 11.03
C ASN A 58 -6.87 -6.87 9.86
N THR A 59 -6.02 -6.01 9.30
CA THR A 59 -6.36 -5.22 8.10
C THR A 59 -5.80 -5.89 6.85
N ASP A 60 -6.56 -5.88 5.77
CA ASP A 60 -6.09 -6.37 4.46
C ASP A 60 -5.36 -5.27 3.69
N ILE A 61 -4.27 -5.65 3.02
CA ILE A 61 -3.61 -4.80 2.01
C ILE A 61 -4.15 -5.19 0.64
N MET A 62 -4.76 -4.23 -0.04
CA MET A 62 -5.28 -4.39 -1.39
C MET A 62 -4.45 -3.60 -2.40
N THR A 63 -4.27 -4.18 -3.59
CA THR A 63 -3.67 -3.49 -4.73
C THR A 63 -4.79 -3.03 -5.66
N LEU A 64 -4.73 -1.76 -6.08
CA LEU A 64 -5.64 -1.22 -7.08
C LEU A 64 -5.00 -1.32 -8.47
N ASP A 65 -5.57 -2.15 -9.35
CA ASP A 65 -5.15 -2.21 -10.75
C ASP A 65 -5.91 -1.17 -11.59
N LEU A 66 -5.21 -0.07 -11.90
CA LEU A 66 -5.74 1.00 -12.75
C LEU A 66 -5.90 0.57 -14.21
N GLY A 67 -5.08 -0.37 -14.69
CA GLY A 67 -5.17 -0.90 -16.06
C GLY A 67 -6.45 -1.72 -16.24
N ALA A 68 -6.77 -2.56 -15.26
CA ALA A 68 -8.04 -3.29 -15.23
C ALA A 68 -9.25 -2.36 -15.14
N LEU A 69 -9.16 -1.28 -14.35
CA LEU A 69 -10.24 -0.27 -14.28
C LEU A 69 -10.45 0.46 -15.61
N GLN A 70 -9.36 0.75 -16.32
CA GLN A 70 -9.40 1.41 -17.63
C GLN A 70 -9.87 0.47 -18.75
N ALA A 71 -9.58 -0.83 -18.64
CA ALA A 71 -9.97 -1.82 -19.64
C ALA A 71 -11.50 -1.84 -19.83
N GLY A 72 -11.95 -1.47 -21.03
CA GLY A 72 -13.37 -1.40 -21.36
C GLY A 72 -14.12 -0.21 -20.75
N ALA A 73 -13.43 0.80 -20.22
CA ALA A 73 -14.00 2.14 -20.00
C ALA A 73 -13.78 2.95 -21.28
N SER A 74 -14.72 2.85 -22.22
CA SER A 74 -14.63 3.49 -23.53
C SER A 74 -15.43 4.78 -23.60
N VAL A 75 -16.41 4.94 -22.71
CA VAL A 75 -17.26 6.13 -22.63
C VAL A 75 -16.78 7.03 -21.49
N LYS A 76 -16.79 8.35 -21.73
CA LYS A 76 -16.48 9.36 -20.71
C LYS A 76 -17.33 9.15 -19.47
N GLY A 77 -16.70 9.00 -18.30
CA GLY A 77 -17.37 8.78 -17.02
C GLY A 77 -17.46 7.32 -16.56
N GLU A 78 -17.16 6.33 -17.42
CA GLU A 78 -17.22 4.91 -17.02
C GLU A 78 -16.13 4.54 -16.01
N PHE A 79 -14.93 5.09 -16.18
CA PHE A 79 -13.82 4.89 -15.25
C PHE A 79 -14.20 5.39 -13.85
N GLU A 80 -14.71 6.62 -13.75
CA GLU A 80 -15.12 7.23 -12.48
C GLU A 80 -16.28 6.48 -11.83
N LYS A 81 -17.20 5.92 -12.63
CA LYS A 81 -18.30 5.09 -12.12
C LYS A 81 -17.80 3.78 -11.52
N ARG A 82 -16.77 3.16 -12.13
CA ARG A 82 -16.13 1.94 -11.59
C ARG A 82 -15.27 2.24 -10.37
N PHE A 83 -14.59 3.38 -10.34
CA PHE A 83 -13.75 3.80 -9.22
C PHE A 83 -14.55 4.20 -7.97
N LYS A 84 -15.77 4.73 -8.14
CA LYS A 84 -16.67 5.12 -7.04
C LYS A 84 -17.48 3.95 -6.44
N GLY A 85 -17.35 2.75 -6.99
CA GLY A 85 -18.11 1.56 -6.59
C GLY A 85 -18.10 1.31 -5.09
#